data_AF-A0A7R5KZ74-F1
#
_entry.id   AF-A0A7R5KZ74-F1
#
_cell.length_a   1.000
_cell.length_b   1.000
_cell.length_c   1.000
_cell.angle_alpha   90.00
_cell.angle_beta   90.00
_cell.angle_gamma   90.00
#
_symmetry.space_group_name_H-M   'P 1'
#
loop_
_entity.id
_entity.type
_entity.pdbx_description
1 polymer ?
#
loop_
_entity_poly.entity_id
_entity_poly.type
_entity_poly.pdbx_seq_one_letter_code
_entity_poly.pdbx_strand_id
1 'polypeptide(L)'
;MTFGTDTVVAWGRNVSANGLAVLEGHPYLHRGLGVTWPGDWVAVASSLGVRVAWDGHLAVTVTVEPELRGGTGGLCGTYTDDPADDFVSPDGDVAPFAAAFGNAWKVPAAGTEPPCRDVPEGGSRCGPGEVAPAVATCGQLLAQPFQQCHGEVDPSGFYAACLALLCGDGDPGPPSPPDPLSPPDPLSPPDPLSPPVPPPPAACDTFSAYSRECSRRQVHVPWRRPGFCERRCGAGQRFSDCVSLCPVTCVTAGSAEEGTCQRHCHGGCECGPGLARDGDGCVPPAACPCHHRRQRYGPGQSIRQRCNR
;
A
#
# COMPACT_ATOMS: atom_id res chain seq x y z
N MET A 1 -9.27 -15.80 7.91
CA MET A 1 -10.14 -15.64 6.73
C MET A 1 -10.30 -16.98 6.02
N THR A 2 -11.41 -17.21 5.35
CA THR A 2 -11.66 -18.45 4.60
C THR A 2 -11.72 -18.16 3.10
N PHE A 3 -11.13 -19.03 2.30
CA PHE A 3 -11.16 -18.98 0.85
C PHE A 3 -11.70 -20.31 0.35
N GLY A 4 -13.01 -20.37 0.09
CA GLY A 4 -13.69 -21.65 -0.10
C GLY A 4 -13.60 -22.49 1.17
N THR A 5 -13.02 -23.69 1.07
CA THR A 5 -12.80 -24.58 2.22
C THR A 5 -11.48 -24.33 2.96
N ASP A 6 -10.57 -23.56 2.39
CA ASP A 6 -9.26 -23.32 2.97
C ASP A 6 -9.31 -22.21 4.03
N THR A 7 -8.67 -22.44 5.16
CA THR A 7 -8.51 -21.44 6.22
C THR A 7 -7.15 -20.78 6.09
N VAL A 8 -7.13 -19.46 5.93
CA VAL A 8 -5.91 -18.67 5.85
C VAL A 8 -5.81 -17.74 7.05
N VAL A 9 -4.65 -17.78 7.73
CA VAL A 9 -4.29 -16.85 8.79
C VAL A 9 -3.09 -16.06 8.33
N ALA A 10 -3.24 -14.74 8.34
CA ALA A 10 -2.20 -13.80 7.97
C ALA A 10 -1.91 -12.86 9.14
N TRP A 11 -0.64 -12.64 9.42
CA TRP A 11 -0.19 -11.65 10.40
C TRP A 11 1.06 -10.93 9.87
N GLY A 12 0.92 -9.64 9.59
CA GLY A 12 1.92 -8.89 8.84
C GLY A 12 2.18 -9.55 7.49
N ARG A 13 3.42 -9.99 7.25
CA ARG A 13 3.81 -10.69 6.00
C ARG A 13 3.77 -12.22 6.09
N ASN A 14 3.56 -12.75 7.30
CA ASN A 14 3.51 -14.18 7.56
C ASN A 14 2.13 -14.72 7.22
N VAL A 15 2.11 -15.79 6.41
CA VAL A 15 0.87 -16.45 6.00
C VAL A 15 0.94 -17.92 6.37
N SER A 16 -0.15 -18.44 6.91
CA SER A 16 -0.38 -19.87 7.05
C SER A 16 -1.68 -20.28 6.37
N ALA A 17 -1.65 -21.41 5.71
CA ALA A 17 -2.80 -22.01 5.02
C ALA A 17 -3.09 -23.37 5.64
N ASN A 18 -4.31 -23.55 6.15
CA ASN A 18 -4.75 -24.77 6.85
C ASN A 18 -3.80 -25.19 7.99
N GLY A 19 -3.26 -24.22 8.73
CA GLY A 19 -2.31 -24.43 9.82
C GLY A 19 -0.86 -24.67 9.40
N LEU A 20 -0.56 -24.74 8.09
CA LEU A 20 0.79 -24.88 7.56
C LEU A 20 1.38 -23.51 7.22
N ALA A 21 2.57 -23.21 7.74
CA ALA A 21 3.28 -21.98 7.42
C ALA A 21 3.73 -21.97 5.96
N VAL A 22 3.48 -20.85 5.27
CA VAL A 22 3.94 -20.60 3.91
C VAL A 22 5.24 -19.81 3.97
N LEU A 23 6.26 -20.25 3.25
CA LEU A 23 7.56 -19.57 3.19
C LEU A 23 7.40 -18.21 2.49
N GLU A 24 7.81 -17.15 3.17
CA GLU A 24 7.77 -15.80 2.62
C GLU A 24 8.59 -15.69 1.33
N GLY A 25 8.08 -14.92 0.37
CA GLY A 25 8.73 -14.63 -0.91
C GLY A 25 8.68 -15.77 -1.93
N HIS A 26 8.15 -16.94 -1.56
CA HIS A 26 8.04 -18.10 -2.44
C HIS A 26 6.58 -18.31 -2.85
N PRO A 27 6.22 -18.16 -4.14
CA PRO A 27 4.86 -18.39 -4.59
C PRO A 27 4.34 -19.75 -4.13
N TYR A 28 3.19 -19.74 -3.46
CA TYR A 28 2.52 -20.94 -3.00
C TYR A 28 1.26 -21.13 -3.81
N LEU A 29 1.06 -22.35 -4.32
CA LEU A 29 -0.17 -22.73 -5.02
C LEU A 29 -0.58 -24.12 -4.53
N HIS A 30 -1.75 -24.21 -3.92
CA HIS A 30 -2.30 -25.46 -3.45
C HIS A 30 -3.82 -25.46 -3.57
N ARG A 31 -4.38 -26.44 -4.30
CA ARG A 31 -5.84 -26.66 -4.41
C ARG A 31 -6.65 -25.40 -4.79
N GLY A 32 -6.10 -24.55 -5.64
CA GLY A 32 -6.75 -23.30 -6.07
C GLY A 32 -6.56 -22.11 -5.12
N LEU A 33 -5.88 -22.30 -3.98
CA LEU A 33 -5.38 -21.21 -3.14
C LEU A 33 -3.97 -20.81 -3.60
N GLY A 34 -3.79 -19.52 -3.88
CA GLY A 34 -2.50 -18.91 -4.23
C GLY A 34 -2.05 -17.91 -3.17
N VAL A 35 -0.77 -17.91 -2.80
CA VAL A 35 -0.14 -16.86 -1.98
C VAL A 35 1.08 -16.31 -2.71
N THR A 36 1.16 -14.98 -2.82
CA THR A 36 2.22 -14.26 -3.54
C THR A 36 2.65 -13.00 -2.79
N TRP A 37 3.84 -12.47 -3.11
CA TRP A 37 4.39 -11.25 -2.50
C TRP A 37 4.75 -10.20 -3.58
N PRO A 38 3.75 -9.54 -4.19
CA PRO A 38 4.01 -8.54 -5.22
C PRO A 38 4.56 -7.25 -4.62
N GLY A 39 5.84 -6.95 -4.83
CA GLY A 39 6.49 -5.78 -4.24
C GLY A 39 6.52 -5.89 -2.70
N ASP A 40 6.02 -4.86 -2.01
CA ASP A 40 5.92 -4.87 -0.55
C ASP A 40 4.61 -5.51 -0.05
N TRP A 41 3.78 -6.03 -0.95
CA TRP A 41 2.46 -6.53 -0.60
C TRP A 41 2.49 -8.04 -0.39
N VAL A 42 1.50 -8.53 0.35
CA VAL A 42 1.11 -9.94 0.34
C VAL A 42 -0.23 -10.03 -0.35
N ALA A 43 -0.40 -11.03 -1.21
CA ALA A 43 -1.67 -11.28 -1.89
C ALA A 43 -2.05 -12.76 -1.77
N VAL A 44 -3.28 -13.00 -1.33
CA VAL A 44 -3.91 -14.32 -1.27
C VAL A 44 -5.05 -14.33 -2.28
N ALA A 45 -5.04 -15.32 -3.17
CA ALA A 45 -6.03 -15.47 -4.22
C ALA A 45 -6.68 -16.85 -4.15
N SER A 46 -7.97 -16.92 -4.45
CA SER A 46 -8.70 -18.17 -4.61
C SER A 46 -9.13 -18.36 -6.05
N SER A 47 -9.17 -19.62 -6.49
CA SER A 47 -9.77 -20.06 -7.74
C SER A 47 -11.27 -19.73 -7.87
N LEU A 48 -11.92 -19.31 -6.77
CA LEU A 48 -13.29 -18.79 -6.78
C LEU A 48 -13.39 -17.33 -7.27
N GLY A 49 -12.28 -16.71 -7.68
CA GLY A 49 -12.30 -15.35 -8.22
C GLY A 49 -12.24 -14.25 -7.16
N VAL A 50 -11.69 -14.54 -5.98
CA VAL A 50 -11.46 -13.52 -4.93
C VAL A 50 -9.97 -13.42 -4.63
N ARG A 51 -9.45 -12.20 -4.63
CA ARG A 51 -8.08 -11.87 -4.24
C ARG A 51 -8.09 -10.79 -3.16
N VAL A 52 -7.40 -11.04 -2.08
CA VAL A 52 -7.16 -10.07 -1.00
C VAL A 52 -5.66 -9.78 -0.95
N ALA A 53 -5.30 -8.52 -1.04
CA ALA A 53 -3.91 -8.07 -0.96
C ALA A 53 -3.75 -6.96 0.08
N TRP A 54 -2.63 -6.93 0.80
CA TRP A 54 -2.35 -5.92 1.81
C TRP A 54 -0.87 -5.54 1.86
N ASP A 55 -0.57 -4.30 2.25
CA ASP A 55 0.82 -3.81 2.40
C ASP A 55 1.42 -4.04 3.79
N GLY A 56 0.61 -4.53 4.73
CA GLY A 56 1.04 -4.71 6.12
C GLY A 56 1.10 -3.41 6.93
N HIS A 57 0.62 -2.30 6.37
CA HIS A 57 0.52 -1.01 7.05
C HIS A 57 -0.95 -0.58 7.14
N LEU A 58 -1.49 0.02 6.08
CA LEU A 58 -2.82 0.63 6.08
C LEU A 58 -3.72 0.06 4.98
N ALA A 59 -3.15 -0.35 3.85
CA ALA A 59 -3.94 -0.62 2.68
C ALA A 59 -4.27 -2.09 2.54
N VAL A 60 -5.57 -2.35 2.35
CA VAL A 60 -6.13 -3.64 1.96
C VAL A 60 -6.86 -3.43 0.64
N THR A 61 -6.71 -4.35 -0.29
CA THR A 61 -7.40 -4.34 -1.58
C THR A 61 -8.06 -5.70 -1.76
N VAL A 62 -9.38 -5.67 -1.97
CA VAL A 62 -10.17 -6.83 -2.35
C VAL A 62 -10.50 -6.70 -3.83
N THR A 63 -10.21 -7.75 -4.60
CA THR A 63 -10.58 -7.85 -6.01
C THR A 63 -11.47 -9.07 -6.15
N VAL A 64 -12.62 -8.88 -6.79
CA VAL A 64 -13.67 -9.87 -6.98
C VAL A 64 -13.94 -9.96 -8.47
N GLU A 65 -13.97 -11.17 -9.02
CA GLU A 65 -14.23 -11.40 -10.43
C GLU A 65 -15.71 -11.15 -10.77
N PRO A 66 -16.03 -10.76 -12.03
CA PRO A 66 -17.38 -10.37 -12.44
C PRO A 66 -18.46 -11.45 -12.23
N GLU A 67 -18.08 -12.72 -12.19
CA GLU A 67 -19.00 -13.84 -11.96
C GLU A 67 -19.63 -13.82 -10.56
N LEU A 68 -19.05 -13.06 -9.62
CA LEU A 68 -19.56 -12.88 -8.26
C LEU A 68 -20.37 -11.59 -8.08
N ARG A 69 -20.75 -10.91 -9.16
CA ARG A 69 -21.63 -9.73 -9.15
C ARG A 69 -22.92 -9.98 -8.36
N GLY A 70 -23.27 -9.05 -7.47
CA GLY A 70 -24.43 -9.16 -6.58
C GLY A 70 -24.29 -10.24 -5.50
N GLY A 71 -23.13 -10.89 -5.38
CA GLY A 71 -22.86 -11.95 -4.40
C GLY A 71 -22.02 -11.50 -3.22
N THR A 72 -21.68 -10.21 -3.12
CA THR A 72 -20.88 -9.67 -2.00
C THR A 72 -21.76 -9.07 -0.92
N GLY A 73 -21.26 -9.07 0.30
CA GLY A 73 -21.84 -8.35 1.43
C GLY A 73 -20.75 -8.02 2.44
N GLY A 74 -20.79 -6.81 2.97
CA GLY A 74 -19.78 -6.28 3.88
C GLY A 74 -19.50 -4.80 3.62
N LEU A 75 -18.43 -4.29 4.23
CA LEU A 75 -18.01 -2.89 4.10
C LEU A 75 -17.63 -2.45 2.68
N CYS A 76 -17.46 -3.40 1.75
CA CYS A 76 -17.21 -3.12 0.33
C CYS A 76 -18.48 -3.12 -0.53
N GLY A 77 -19.66 -3.20 0.08
CA GLY A 77 -20.95 -3.15 -0.61
C GLY A 77 -21.39 -4.47 -1.25
N THR A 78 -22.39 -4.36 -2.13
CA THR A 78 -23.16 -5.46 -2.72
C THR A 78 -22.63 -5.91 -4.10
N TYR A 79 -21.73 -5.11 -4.70
CA TYR A 79 -21.18 -5.31 -6.03
C TYR A 79 -22.26 -5.42 -7.13
N THR A 80 -23.23 -4.50 -7.11
CA THR A 80 -24.33 -4.41 -8.10
C THR A 80 -24.12 -3.28 -9.15
N ASP A 81 -23.06 -2.47 -8.99
CA ASP A 81 -22.84 -1.17 -9.65
C ASP A 81 -23.87 -0.08 -9.31
N ASP A 82 -24.68 -0.26 -8.25
CA ASP A 82 -25.58 0.77 -7.75
C ASP A 82 -25.04 1.39 -6.46
N PRO A 83 -24.43 2.59 -6.50
CA PRO A 83 -23.93 3.23 -5.29
C PRO A 83 -25.03 3.58 -4.27
N ALA A 84 -26.32 3.53 -4.66
CA ALA A 84 -27.43 3.75 -3.73
C ALA A 84 -27.67 2.56 -2.78
N ASP A 85 -27.17 1.36 -3.11
CA ASP A 85 -27.32 0.14 -2.29
C ASP A 85 -26.02 -0.30 -1.58
N ASP A 86 -24.92 0.41 -1.78
CA ASP A 86 -23.62 0.02 -1.20
C ASP A 86 -23.62 0.03 0.34
N PHE A 87 -24.57 0.76 0.97
CA PHE A 87 -24.73 0.83 2.43
C PHE A 87 -25.77 -0.15 3.00
N VAL A 88 -26.05 -1.26 2.29
CA VAL A 88 -26.88 -2.35 2.82
C VAL A 88 -26.24 -3.01 4.05
N SER A 89 -26.95 -3.00 5.17
CA SER A 89 -26.54 -3.63 6.43
C SER A 89 -26.75 -5.15 6.40
N PRO A 90 -26.23 -5.89 7.40
CA PRO A 90 -26.51 -7.32 7.54
C PRO A 90 -28.01 -7.66 7.66
N ASP A 91 -28.82 -6.71 8.14
CA ASP A 91 -30.27 -6.87 8.31
C ASP A 91 -31.05 -6.60 7.01
N GLY A 92 -30.37 -6.11 5.96
CA GLY A 92 -30.95 -5.80 4.65
C GLY A 92 -31.42 -4.36 4.46
N ASP A 93 -31.31 -3.53 5.49
CA ASP A 93 -31.65 -2.10 5.43
C ASP A 93 -30.49 -1.27 4.84
N VAL A 94 -30.82 -0.26 4.04
CA VAL A 94 -29.81 0.70 3.54
C VAL A 94 -29.57 1.78 4.59
N ALA A 95 -28.35 1.84 5.13
CA ALA A 95 -27.99 2.85 6.10
C ALA A 95 -27.87 4.24 5.42
N PRO A 96 -28.37 5.32 6.05
CA PRO A 96 -28.35 6.66 5.45
C PRO A 96 -26.96 7.31 5.46
N PHE A 97 -26.03 6.78 6.26
CA PHE A 97 -24.73 7.39 6.51
C PHE A 97 -23.63 6.33 6.72
N ALA A 98 -22.38 6.74 6.47
CA ALA A 98 -21.24 5.85 6.44
C ALA A 98 -20.83 5.30 7.83
N ALA A 99 -20.94 6.09 8.91
CA ALA A 99 -20.57 5.59 10.23
C ALA A 99 -21.60 4.56 10.73
N ALA A 100 -22.89 4.80 10.51
CA ALA A 100 -23.99 3.88 10.81
C ALA A 100 -23.84 2.57 10.02
N PHE A 101 -23.53 2.66 8.72
CA PHE A 101 -23.20 1.50 7.89
C PHE A 101 -22.00 0.73 8.47
N GLY A 102 -20.90 1.41 8.78
CA GLY A 102 -19.70 0.79 9.36
C GLY A 102 -19.96 0.10 10.70
N ASN A 103 -20.73 0.73 11.58
CA ASN A 103 -21.10 0.22 12.89
C ASN A 103 -21.99 -1.04 12.78
N ALA A 104 -22.81 -1.17 11.73
CA ALA A 104 -23.68 -2.33 11.52
C ALA A 104 -22.90 -3.61 11.15
N TRP A 105 -21.70 -3.47 10.56
CA TRP A 105 -20.86 -4.60 10.13
C TRP A 105 -19.82 -5.04 11.17
N LYS A 106 -19.91 -4.57 12.42
CA LYS A 106 -18.97 -4.95 13.48
C LYS A 106 -18.98 -6.46 13.72
N VAL A 107 -17.78 -7.03 13.77
CA VAL A 107 -17.59 -8.42 14.20
C VAL A 107 -17.63 -8.46 15.73
N PRO A 108 -18.40 -9.37 16.35
CA PRO A 108 -18.42 -9.53 17.79
C PRO A 108 -17.00 -9.77 18.34
N ALA A 109 -16.67 -9.09 19.44
CA ALA A 109 -15.39 -9.26 20.12
C ALA A 109 -15.16 -10.73 20.50
N ALA A 110 -13.98 -11.27 20.20
CA ALA A 110 -13.64 -12.65 20.55
C ALA A 110 -13.01 -12.70 21.95
N GLY A 111 -13.56 -13.53 22.83
CA GLY A 111 -12.97 -13.78 24.16
C GLY A 111 -13.07 -12.57 25.10
N THR A 112 -11.92 -12.02 25.50
CA THR A 112 -11.80 -10.95 26.53
C THR A 112 -11.57 -9.56 25.93
N GLU A 113 -11.68 -9.39 24.61
CA GLU A 113 -11.50 -8.09 23.99
C GLU A 113 -12.60 -7.10 24.41
N PRO A 114 -12.25 -5.81 24.64
CA PRO A 114 -13.24 -4.79 24.91
C PRO A 114 -14.28 -4.69 23.76
N PRO A 115 -15.55 -4.39 24.07
CA PRO A 115 -16.55 -4.21 23.03
C PRO A 115 -16.19 -3.03 22.11
N CYS A 116 -16.27 -3.27 20.80
CA CYS A 116 -16.06 -2.26 19.77
C CYS A 116 -17.19 -1.21 19.82
N ARG A 117 -16.82 0.02 20.18
CA ARG A 117 -17.76 1.15 20.33
C ARG A 117 -18.16 1.72 18.98
N ASP A 118 -19.38 2.24 18.92
CA ASP A 118 -19.87 2.94 17.73
C ASP A 118 -19.16 4.26 17.51
N VAL A 119 -18.88 4.56 16.25
CA VAL A 119 -18.39 5.86 15.81
C VAL A 119 -19.59 6.75 15.46
N PRO A 120 -19.68 7.98 16.00
CA PRO A 120 -20.78 8.90 15.68
C PRO A 120 -20.66 9.46 14.26
N GLU A 121 -21.79 9.87 13.70
CA GLU A 121 -21.83 10.57 12.41
C GLU A 121 -21.21 11.97 12.49
N GLY A 122 -20.55 12.40 11.42
CA GLY A 122 -19.92 13.72 11.32
C GLY A 122 -18.65 13.83 12.15
N GLY A 123 -17.62 13.08 11.76
CA GLY A 123 -16.32 13.03 12.45
C GLY A 123 -15.41 14.24 12.19
N SER A 124 -14.70 14.65 13.25
CA SER A 124 -13.57 15.59 13.30
C SER A 124 -13.89 17.04 12.95
N ARG A 125 -13.90 17.91 13.98
CA ARG A 125 -13.91 19.37 13.80
C ARG A 125 -12.53 19.90 14.16
N CYS A 126 -11.88 20.57 13.22
CA CYS A 126 -10.61 21.23 13.50
C CYS A 126 -10.79 22.24 14.64
N GLY A 127 -9.91 22.18 15.63
CA GLY A 127 -9.78 23.23 16.62
C GLY A 127 -9.33 24.55 15.99
N PRO A 128 -9.51 25.68 16.70
CA PRO A 128 -8.95 26.95 16.28
C PRO A 128 -7.42 26.85 16.14
N GLY A 129 -6.89 27.11 14.95
CA GLY A 129 -5.44 27.05 14.66
C GLY A 129 -4.96 25.79 13.95
N GLU A 130 -5.75 24.71 13.92
CA GLU A 130 -5.40 23.46 13.22
C GLU A 130 -5.80 23.48 11.74
N VAL A 131 -6.79 24.31 11.39
CA VAL A 131 -7.34 24.40 10.03
C VAL A 131 -6.28 24.81 9.01
N ALA A 132 -5.52 25.89 9.27
CA ALA A 132 -4.54 26.41 8.31
C ALA A 132 -3.40 25.41 8.00
N PRO A 133 -2.72 24.80 8.99
CA PRO A 133 -1.69 23.79 8.71
C PRO A 133 -2.26 22.52 8.06
N ALA A 134 -3.47 22.09 8.44
CA ALA A 134 -4.14 20.95 7.82
C ALA A 134 -4.44 21.23 6.34
N VAL A 135 -5.00 22.40 6.01
CA VAL A 135 -5.28 22.84 4.63
C VAL A 135 -3.98 22.96 3.82
N ALA A 136 -2.91 23.51 4.40
CA ALA A 136 -1.62 23.62 3.71
C ALA A 136 -1.00 22.23 3.40
N THR A 137 -1.15 21.29 4.33
CA THR A 137 -0.64 19.92 4.18
C THR A 137 -1.49 19.13 3.18
N CYS A 138 -2.80 19.03 3.42
CA CYS A 138 -3.71 18.28 2.55
C CYS A 138 -3.83 18.90 1.16
N GLY A 139 -3.65 20.22 1.03
CA GLY A 139 -3.64 20.94 -0.24
C GLY A 139 -2.55 20.47 -1.21
N GLN A 140 -1.51 19.77 -0.72
CA GLN A 140 -0.52 19.14 -1.59
C GLN A 140 -1.14 18.13 -2.58
N LEU A 141 -2.25 17.45 -2.21
CA LEU A 141 -3.00 16.58 -3.14
C LEU A 141 -3.57 17.31 -4.34
N LEU A 142 -3.81 18.61 -4.21
CA LEU A 142 -4.37 19.45 -5.26
C LEU A 142 -3.28 20.10 -6.13
N ALA A 143 -2.00 19.90 -5.79
CA ALA A 143 -0.85 20.46 -6.48
C ALA A 143 -0.10 19.40 -7.31
N GLN A 144 0.94 19.85 -8.02
CA GLN A 144 1.89 18.93 -8.66
C GLN A 144 2.70 18.17 -7.58
N PRO A 145 3.03 16.89 -7.79
CA PRO A 145 2.80 16.14 -9.02
C PRO A 145 1.41 15.46 -9.11
N PHE A 146 0.60 15.45 -8.05
CA PHE A 146 -0.70 14.76 -7.99
C PHE A 146 -1.72 15.25 -9.02
N GLN A 147 -1.62 16.51 -9.44
CA GLN A 147 -2.47 17.10 -10.46
C GLN A 147 -2.49 16.33 -11.79
N GLN A 148 -1.43 15.58 -12.10
CA GLN A 148 -1.37 14.70 -13.28
C GLN A 148 -2.46 13.62 -13.30
N CYS A 149 -3.03 13.27 -12.14
CA CYS A 149 -4.03 12.22 -11.98
C CYS A 149 -5.46 12.75 -11.81
N HIS A 150 -5.67 14.07 -11.61
CA HIS A 150 -7.01 14.62 -11.34
C HIS A 150 -8.03 14.36 -12.46
N GLY A 151 -7.57 14.13 -13.69
CA GLY A 151 -8.45 13.76 -14.81
C GLY A 151 -8.98 12.32 -14.73
N GLU A 152 -8.31 11.45 -13.97
CA GLU A 152 -8.67 10.05 -13.81
C GLU A 152 -9.32 9.77 -12.46
N VAL A 153 -8.85 10.42 -11.39
CA VAL A 153 -9.30 10.20 -10.01
C VAL A 153 -9.65 11.54 -9.39
N ASP A 154 -10.87 11.67 -8.86
CA ASP A 154 -11.30 12.88 -8.14
C ASP A 154 -10.57 12.97 -6.79
N PRO A 155 -9.78 14.03 -6.53
CA PRO A 155 -9.06 14.17 -5.27
C PRO A 155 -9.95 14.61 -4.10
N SER A 156 -11.20 15.05 -4.34
CA SER A 156 -12.03 15.73 -3.33
C SER A 156 -12.29 14.87 -2.09
N GLY A 157 -12.63 13.60 -2.28
CA GLY A 157 -12.84 12.66 -1.17
C GLY A 157 -11.57 12.41 -0.35
N PHE A 158 -10.42 12.28 -1.01
CA PHE A 158 -9.12 12.11 -0.35
C PHE A 158 -8.69 13.36 0.41
N TYR A 159 -8.93 14.55 -0.17
CA TYR A 159 -8.66 15.82 0.49
C TYR A 159 -9.51 16.00 1.76
N ALA A 160 -10.82 15.70 1.68
CA ALA A 160 -11.72 15.76 2.83
C ALA A 160 -11.31 14.75 3.93
N ALA A 161 -10.95 13.52 3.54
CA ALA A 161 -10.45 12.51 4.48
C ALA A 161 -9.14 12.95 5.16
N CYS A 162 -8.21 13.53 4.40
CA CYS A 162 -6.97 14.08 4.95
C CYS A 162 -7.25 15.18 5.99
N LEU A 163 -8.15 16.11 5.68
CA LEU A 163 -8.55 17.15 6.64
C LEU A 163 -9.16 16.54 7.91
N ALA A 164 -10.07 15.58 7.77
CA ALA A 164 -10.70 14.93 8.92
C ALA A 164 -9.69 14.18 9.80
N LEU A 165 -8.64 13.61 9.21
CA LEU A 165 -7.55 12.93 9.94
C LEU A 165 -6.64 13.93 10.68
N LEU A 166 -6.32 15.06 10.05
CA LEU A 166 -5.49 16.09 10.69
C LEU A 166 -6.26 16.97 11.69
N CYS A 167 -7.59 16.96 11.61
CA CYS A 167 -8.49 17.72 12.46
C CYS A 167 -9.27 16.87 13.48
N GLY A 168 -8.92 15.59 13.63
CA GLY A 168 -9.52 14.70 14.63
C GLY A 168 -8.87 14.92 15.99
N ASP A 169 -9.64 14.66 17.07
CA ASP A 169 -9.14 14.73 18.44
C ASP A 169 -7.82 13.95 18.55
N GLY A 170 -6.71 14.68 18.68
CA GLY A 170 -5.46 14.09 19.07
C GLY A 170 -5.72 13.32 20.36
N ASP A 171 -5.34 12.05 20.41
CA ASP A 171 -5.12 11.40 21.69
C ASP A 171 -4.16 12.32 22.45
N PRO A 172 -4.55 12.93 23.57
CA PRO A 172 -3.63 13.69 24.38
C PRO A 172 -2.73 12.65 25.03
N GLY A 173 -1.70 12.23 24.29
CA GLY A 173 -0.51 11.68 24.92
C GLY A 173 -0.14 12.58 26.10
N PRO A 174 0.40 12.00 27.20
CA PRO A 174 0.72 12.76 28.39
C PRO A 174 1.45 14.04 27.99
N PRO A 175 1.12 15.20 28.57
CA PRO A 175 1.73 16.46 28.18
C PRO A 175 3.23 16.27 28.20
N SER A 176 3.86 16.36 27.02
CA SER A 176 5.28 16.56 26.93
C SER A 176 5.60 17.74 27.86
N PRO A 177 6.62 17.64 28.73
CA PRO A 177 7.03 18.80 29.51
C PRO A 177 7.27 19.97 28.55
N PRO A 178 6.96 21.22 28.95
CA PRO A 178 7.18 22.36 28.09
C PRO A 178 8.65 22.37 27.69
N ASP A 179 8.89 22.20 26.40
CA ASP A 179 10.21 22.39 25.83
C ASP A 179 10.58 23.85 26.13
N PRO A 180 11.72 24.15 26.78
CA PRO A 180 12.15 25.53 27.03
C PRO A 180 12.48 26.31 25.75
N LEU A 181 12.34 25.67 24.59
CA LEU A 181 12.37 26.24 23.26
C LEU A 181 10.97 26.16 22.66
N SER A 182 10.08 27.05 23.12
CA SER A 182 8.80 27.28 22.45
C SER A 182 9.00 27.45 20.94
N PRO A 183 8.10 26.92 20.08
CA PRO A 183 8.15 27.21 18.66
C PRO A 183 8.09 28.73 18.44
N PRO A 184 8.74 29.27 17.40
CA PRO A 184 8.66 30.69 17.10
C PRO A 184 7.21 31.10 16.83
N ASP A 185 6.90 32.34 17.19
CA ASP A 185 5.62 33.02 16.97
C ASP A 185 5.00 32.63 15.61
N PRO A 186 3.71 32.25 15.51
CA PRO A 186 3.05 31.89 14.24
C PRO A 186 2.98 33.05 13.21
N LEU A 187 3.43 34.24 13.59
CA LEU A 187 3.59 35.43 12.74
C LEU A 187 5.04 35.65 12.25
N SER A 188 5.98 34.81 12.67
CA SER A 188 7.37 34.88 12.21
C SER A 188 7.49 34.24 10.82
N PRO A 189 8.14 34.90 9.84
CA PRO A 189 8.41 34.26 8.55
C PRO A 189 9.24 32.99 8.77
N PRO A 190 8.96 31.90 8.02
CA PRO A 190 9.73 30.67 8.15
C PRO A 190 11.21 30.97 7.88
N ASP A 191 12.08 30.50 8.77
CA ASP A 191 13.52 30.66 8.63
C ASP A 191 13.97 29.96 7.33
N PRO A 192 14.54 30.68 6.34
CA PRO A 192 14.89 30.12 5.03
C PRO A 192 15.94 29.00 5.08
N LEU A 193 16.56 28.76 6.25
CA LEU A 193 17.53 27.69 6.49
C LEU A 193 16.95 26.47 7.21
N SER A 194 15.68 26.49 7.62
CA SER A 194 15.05 25.33 8.26
C SER A 194 14.70 24.24 7.24
N PRO A 195 15.00 22.96 7.50
CA PRO A 195 14.55 21.88 6.63
C PRO A 195 13.01 21.86 6.56
N PRO A 196 12.42 21.51 5.41
CA PRO A 196 10.98 21.41 5.30
C PRO A 196 10.44 20.42 6.33
N VAL A 197 9.44 20.85 7.10
CA VAL A 197 8.77 19.99 8.07
C VAL A 197 8.10 18.84 7.32
N PRO A 198 8.40 17.56 7.65
CA PRO A 198 7.77 16.44 6.99
C PRO A 198 6.26 16.40 7.30
N PRO A 199 5.41 15.98 6.35
CA PRO A 199 3.99 15.81 6.61
C PRO A 199 3.73 14.79 7.74
N PRO A 200 2.64 14.94 8.51
CA PRO A 200 2.21 13.93 9.47
C PRO A 200 1.96 12.56 8.81
N PRO A 201 2.17 11.43 9.51
CA PRO A 201 1.94 10.09 8.97
C PRO A 201 0.56 9.91 8.33
N ALA A 202 -0.50 10.40 8.97
CA ALA A 202 -1.87 10.31 8.44
C ALA A 202 -2.07 11.04 7.09
N ALA A 203 -1.34 12.14 6.87
CA ALA A 203 -1.34 12.81 5.57
C ALA A 203 -0.61 11.96 4.52
N CYS A 204 0.55 11.42 4.86
CA CYS A 204 1.31 10.51 3.99
C CYS A 204 0.50 9.25 3.61
N ASP A 205 -0.30 8.74 4.54
CA ASP A 205 -1.22 7.63 4.32
C ASP A 205 -2.29 7.98 3.28
N THR A 206 -2.89 9.17 3.40
CA THR A 206 -3.88 9.66 2.43
C THR A 206 -3.26 9.88 1.05
N PHE A 207 -2.04 10.44 0.98
CA PHE A 207 -1.30 10.61 -0.27
C PHE A 207 -0.97 9.25 -0.93
N SER A 208 -0.63 8.26 -0.11
CA SER A 208 -0.38 6.89 -0.56
C SER A 208 -1.63 6.23 -1.13
N ALA A 209 -2.79 6.43 -0.49
CA ALA A 209 -4.07 5.93 -0.97
C ALA A 209 -4.44 6.54 -2.33
N TYR A 210 -4.31 7.87 -2.47
CA TYR A 210 -4.60 8.56 -3.73
C TYR A 210 -3.64 8.12 -4.86
N SER A 211 -2.32 8.07 -4.61
CA SER A 211 -1.33 7.61 -5.60
C SER A 211 -1.57 6.16 -6.06
N ARG A 212 -2.09 5.32 -5.17
CA ARG A 212 -2.45 3.93 -5.50
C ARG A 212 -3.60 3.88 -6.50
N GLU A 213 -4.64 4.70 -6.30
CA GLU A 213 -5.76 4.77 -7.25
C GLU A 213 -5.32 5.34 -8.60
N CYS A 214 -4.45 6.34 -8.60
CA CYS A 214 -3.80 6.83 -9.82
C CYS A 214 -3.05 5.73 -10.57
N SER A 215 -2.27 4.93 -9.85
CA SER A 215 -1.50 3.82 -10.42
C SER A 215 -2.42 2.75 -11.02
N ARG A 216 -3.60 2.50 -10.45
CA ARG A 216 -4.62 1.60 -11.05
C ARG A 216 -5.13 2.12 -12.38
N ARG A 217 -5.23 3.45 -12.54
CA ARG A 217 -5.52 4.14 -13.80
C ARG A 217 -4.30 4.31 -14.71
N GLN A 218 -3.19 3.63 -14.40
CA GLN A 218 -1.93 3.68 -15.14
C GLN A 218 -1.25 5.07 -15.15
N VAL A 219 -1.63 5.95 -14.22
CA VAL A 219 -0.97 7.25 -14.01
C VAL A 219 -0.01 7.14 -12.83
N HIS A 220 1.27 7.01 -13.11
CA HIS A 220 2.31 6.95 -12.09
C HIS A 220 2.79 8.35 -11.70
N VAL A 221 2.58 8.74 -10.44
CA VAL A 221 2.95 10.05 -9.92
C VAL A 221 4.19 9.92 -9.01
N PRO A 222 5.35 10.50 -9.34
CA PRO A 222 6.53 10.46 -8.48
C PRO A 222 6.46 11.54 -7.39
N TRP A 223 5.67 11.30 -6.34
CA TRP A 223 5.39 12.29 -5.30
C TRP A 223 6.26 12.17 -4.03
N ARG A 224 6.82 10.98 -3.77
CA ARG A 224 7.72 10.76 -2.62
C ARG A 224 9.11 11.30 -2.89
N ARG A 225 9.70 11.95 -1.89
CA ARG A 225 11.06 12.51 -1.97
C ARG A 225 11.68 12.60 -0.57
N PRO A 226 13.01 12.76 -0.44
CA PRO A 226 13.64 12.94 0.86
C PRO A 226 12.98 14.06 1.66
N GLY A 227 12.60 13.78 2.91
CA GLY A 227 11.87 14.72 3.78
C GLY A 227 10.37 14.87 3.50
N PHE A 228 9.81 14.18 2.50
CA PHE A 228 8.37 14.21 2.20
C PHE A 228 7.85 12.79 1.95
N CYS A 229 7.29 12.18 3.01
CA CYS A 229 6.75 10.82 3.00
C CYS A 229 7.70 9.80 2.37
N GLU A 230 9.01 9.99 2.63
CA GLU A 230 10.09 9.20 2.07
C GLU A 230 9.93 7.73 2.45
N ARG A 231 10.02 6.84 1.45
CA ARG A 231 10.17 5.41 1.69
C ARG A 231 11.57 4.98 1.28
N ARG A 232 12.30 4.43 2.25
CA ARG A 232 13.69 4.00 2.06
C ARG A 232 13.73 2.58 1.53
N CYS A 233 14.54 2.36 0.50
CA CYS A 233 14.80 1.06 -0.11
C CYS A 233 16.27 0.68 0.04
N GLY A 234 16.60 -0.57 -0.30
CA GLY A 234 17.98 -1.08 -0.27
C GLY A 234 18.91 -0.36 -1.26
N ALA A 235 20.20 -0.66 -1.20
CA ALA A 235 21.21 -0.04 -2.05
C ALA A 235 20.90 -0.25 -3.56
N GLY A 236 20.83 0.86 -4.31
CA GLY A 236 20.52 0.86 -5.75
C GLY A 236 19.03 0.68 -6.10
N GLN A 237 18.16 0.62 -5.09
CA GLN A 237 16.71 0.56 -5.25
C GLN A 237 16.07 1.92 -5.04
N ARG A 238 14.93 2.13 -5.68
CA ARG A 238 14.02 3.25 -5.42
C ARG A 238 12.63 2.72 -5.09
N PHE A 239 11.88 3.46 -4.29
CA PHE A 239 10.48 3.14 -4.06
C PHE A 239 9.63 3.57 -5.26
N SER A 240 8.69 2.73 -5.68
CA SER A 240 7.65 3.04 -6.65
C SER A 240 6.30 2.62 -6.10
N ASP A 241 5.25 3.43 -6.28
CA ASP A 241 3.88 3.04 -5.96
C ASP A 241 3.33 1.94 -6.90
N CYS A 242 4.05 1.67 -8.00
CA CYS A 242 3.68 0.70 -9.01
C CYS A 242 4.96 -0.03 -9.48
N VAL A 243 5.41 -1.04 -8.74
CA VAL A 243 6.53 -1.87 -9.20
C VAL A 243 6.05 -2.87 -10.24
N SER A 244 6.92 -3.13 -11.22
CA SER A 244 6.69 -4.21 -12.19
C SER A 244 6.57 -5.56 -11.46
N LEU A 245 5.53 -6.34 -11.80
CA LEU A 245 5.42 -7.73 -11.37
C LEU A 245 6.45 -8.65 -12.06
N CYS A 246 7.15 -8.14 -13.06
CA CYS A 246 8.19 -8.82 -13.84
C CYS A 246 9.49 -8.01 -13.71
N PRO A 247 10.11 -7.98 -12.51
CA PRO A 247 11.32 -7.21 -12.31
C PRO A 247 12.47 -7.80 -13.12
N VAL A 248 13.31 -6.93 -13.69
CA VAL A 248 14.56 -7.36 -14.34
C VAL A 248 15.48 -7.90 -13.26
N THR A 249 15.80 -9.19 -13.36
CA THR A 249 16.74 -9.91 -12.49
C THR A 249 17.99 -10.26 -13.28
N CYS A 250 19.10 -10.58 -12.60
CA CYS A 250 20.31 -11.03 -13.29
C CYS A 250 20.15 -12.29 -14.14
N VAL A 251 19.10 -13.09 -13.88
CA VAL A 251 18.74 -14.25 -14.72
C VAL A 251 18.05 -13.81 -16.02
N THR A 252 17.29 -12.71 -15.99
CA THR A 252 16.46 -12.22 -17.10
C THR A 252 17.08 -11.04 -17.85
N ALA A 253 18.14 -10.42 -17.31
CA ALA A 253 18.81 -9.24 -17.87
C ALA A 253 19.37 -9.42 -19.30
N GLY A 254 19.43 -10.65 -19.82
CA GLY A 254 19.82 -10.97 -21.21
C GLY A 254 18.68 -11.51 -22.10
N SER A 255 17.48 -11.66 -21.56
CA SER A 255 16.30 -12.21 -22.25
C SER A 255 15.05 -11.39 -21.93
N ALA A 256 15.22 -10.10 -21.62
CA ALA A 256 14.12 -9.18 -21.38
C ALA A 256 13.37 -8.97 -22.71
N GLU A 257 12.55 -9.93 -23.09
CA GLU A 257 11.42 -9.63 -23.93
C GLU A 257 10.53 -8.69 -23.14
N GLU A 258 10.16 -7.57 -23.75
CA GLU A 258 9.06 -6.70 -23.33
C GLU A 258 7.74 -7.46 -23.50
N GLY A 259 7.60 -8.57 -22.77
CA GLY A 259 6.32 -9.22 -22.59
C GLY A 259 5.41 -8.27 -21.80
N THR A 260 4.14 -8.22 -22.20
CA THR A 260 3.06 -7.53 -21.49
C THR A 260 2.97 -8.06 -20.05
N CYS A 261 3.76 -7.47 -19.15
CA CYS A 261 3.62 -7.69 -17.73
C CYS A 261 2.25 -7.13 -17.30
N GLN A 262 1.59 -7.81 -16.35
CA GLN A 262 0.23 -7.47 -15.92
C GLN A 262 0.10 -5.98 -15.59
N ARG A 263 -1.05 -5.40 -15.98
CA ARG A 263 -1.43 -3.99 -15.71
C ARG A 263 -1.59 -3.67 -14.22
N HIS A 264 -1.76 -4.69 -13.37
CA HIS A 264 -1.96 -4.51 -11.93
C HIS A 264 -0.62 -4.56 -11.19
N CYS A 265 -0.28 -3.46 -10.53
CA CYS A 265 0.97 -3.30 -9.79
C CYS A 265 0.67 -2.94 -8.34
N HIS A 266 1.67 -3.17 -7.48
CA HIS A 266 1.62 -2.79 -6.08
C HIS A 266 2.83 -1.93 -5.74
N GLY A 267 2.76 -1.20 -4.62
CA GLY A 267 3.88 -0.40 -4.16
C GLY A 267 5.02 -1.28 -3.66
N GLY A 268 6.26 -0.89 -3.95
CA GLY A 268 7.44 -1.61 -3.49
C GLY A 268 8.75 -0.97 -3.89
N CYS A 269 9.84 -1.60 -3.48
CA CYS A 269 11.17 -1.23 -3.93
C CYS A 269 11.53 -1.94 -5.24
N GLU A 270 12.00 -1.17 -6.23
CA GLU A 270 12.47 -1.66 -7.52
C GLU A 270 13.86 -1.11 -7.86
N CYS A 271 14.57 -1.78 -8.75
CA CYS A 271 15.89 -1.33 -9.19
C CYS A 271 15.81 -0.02 -10.02
N GLY A 272 16.84 0.80 -9.88
CA GLY A 272 17.15 1.94 -10.76
C GLY A 272 17.02 1.59 -12.26
N PRO A 273 16.69 2.53 -13.16
CA PRO A 273 16.69 2.25 -14.59
C PRO A 273 18.09 1.76 -15.01
N GLY A 274 18.16 0.70 -15.82
CA GLY A 274 19.42 0.10 -16.26
C GLY A 274 20.12 -0.81 -15.24
N LEU A 275 19.50 -1.09 -14.09
CA LEU A 275 20.00 -2.05 -13.10
C LEU A 275 19.15 -3.32 -13.08
N ALA A 276 19.78 -4.46 -12.77
CA ALA A 276 19.14 -5.75 -12.59
C ALA A 276 19.20 -6.19 -11.12
N ARG A 277 18.15 -6.85 -10.64
CA ARG A 277 18.09 -7.38 -9.28
C ARG A 277 18.93 -8.64 -9.12
N ASP A 278 19.72 -8.68 -8.05
CA ASP A 278 20.55 -9.80 -7.63
C ASP A 278 20.39 -9.99 -6.11
N GLY A 279 19.56 -10.96 -5.72
CA GLY A 279 19.10 -11.08 -4.32
C GLY A 279 18.37 -9.83 -3.85
N ASP A 280 18.88 -9.20 -2.79
CA ASP A 280 18.35 -7.96 -2.20
C ASP A 280 19.02 -6.69 -2.73
N GLY A 281 19.95 -6.81 -3.67
CA GLY A 281 20.68 -5.68 -4.27
C GLY A 281 20.33 -5.45 -5.74
N CYS A 282 20.73 -4.29 -6.25
CA CYS A 282 20.68 -3.96 -7.66
C CYS A 282 22.09 -3.77 -8.21
N VAL A 283 22.39 -4.42 -9.32
CA VAL A 283 23.71 -4.36 -9.98
C VAL A 283 23.54 -4.05 -11.46
N PRO A 284 24.53 -3.42 -12.12
CA PRO A 284 24.52 -3.31 -13.58
C PRO A 284 24.48 -4.70 -14.23
N PRO A 285 23.83 -4.89 -15.40
CA PRO A 285 23.77 -6.18 -16.09
C PRO A 285 25.15 -6.84 -16.32
N ALA A 286 26.18 -6.04 -16.60
CA ALA A 286 27.56 -6.52 -16.76
C ALA A 286 28.18 -7.10 -15.47
N ALA A 287 27.63 -6.74 -14.31
CA ALA A 287 28.04 -7.22 -12.99
C ALA A 287 27.19 -8.41 -12.49
N CYS A 288 26.26 -8.92 -13.31
CA CYS A 288 25.45 -10.05 -12.94
C CYS A 288 26.28 -11.34 -12.78
N PRO A 289 26.01 -12.14 -11.74
CA PRO A 289 26.70 -13.40 -11.54
C PRO A 289 26.30 -14.43 -12.60
N CYS A 290 27.25 -15.26 -13.00
CA CYS A 290 27.00 -16.41 -13.88
C CYS A 290 26.75 -17.66 -13.04
N HIS A 291 25.91 -18.57 -13.53
CA HIS A 291 25.66 -19.84 -12.86
C HIS A 291 26.14 -21.00 -13.74
N HIS A 292 27.02 -21.84 -13.20
CA HIS A 292 27.45 -23.08 -13.87
C HIS A 292 27.33 -24.25 -12.89
N ARG A 293 26.60 -25.31 -13.29
CA ARG A 293 26.28 -26.47 -12.44
C ARG A 293 25.72 -26.09 -11.06
N ARG A 294 24.78 -25.12 -11.04
CA ARG A 294 24.16 -24.54 -9.83
C ARG A 294 25.11 -23.77 -8.90
N GLN A 295 26.39 -23.63 -9.25
CA GLN A 295 27.32 -22.79 -8.52
C GLN A 295 27.35 -21.38 -9.11
N ARG A 296 27.33 -20.38 -8.22
CA ARG A 296 27.34 -18.95 -8.56
C ARG A 296 28.78 -18.45 -8.70
N TYR A 297 29.05 -17.71 -9.76
CA TYR A 297 30.36 -17.14 -10.06
C TYR A 297 30.22 -15.63 -10.29
N GLY A 298 31.12 -14.86 -9.68
CA GLY A 298 31.16 -13.41 -9.86
C GLY A 298 31.71 -13.00 -11.24
N PRO A 299 31.48 -11.75 -11.66
CA PRO A 299 32.04 -11.20 -12.88
C PRO A 299 33.57 -11.38 -12.94
N GLY A 300 34.08 -11.88 -14.07
CA GLY A 300 35.51 -12.12 -14.28
C GLY A 300 36.07 -13.41 -13.65
N GLN A 301 35.27 -14.17 -12.89
CA GLN A 301 35.72 -15.49 -12.42
C GLN A 301 35.75 -16.49 -13.57
N SER A 302 36.81 -17.31 -13.61
CA SER A 302 36.98 -18.36 -14.62
C SER A 302 36.80 -19.74 -14.00
N ILE A 303 36.17 -20.64 -14.76
CA ILE A 303 36.04 -22.05 -14.41
C ILE A 303 37.00 -22.89 -15.26
N ARG A 304 37.80 -23.74 -14.62
CA ARG A 304 38.65 -24.71 -15.33
C ARG A 304 37.82 -25.94 -15.69
N GLN A 305 37.43 -26.03 -16.95
CA GLN A 305 36.81 -27.22 -17.54
C GLN A 305 37.91 -28.11 -18.13
N ARG A 306 37.76 -29.44 -18.07
CA ARG A 306 38.76 -30.39 -18.61
C ARG A 306 39.07 -30.18 -20.11
N CYS A 307 38.22 -29.47 -20.83
CA CYS A 307 38.30 -29.24 -22.27
C CYS A 307 38.82 -27.83 -22.67
N ASN A 308 39.12 -26.93 -21.71
CA ASN A 308 39.62 -25.58 -22.00
C ASN A 308 41.15 -25.50 -21.80
N ARG A 309 41.89 -26.38 -22.48
CA ARG A 309 43.36 -26.32 -22.53
C ARG A 309 43.83 -25.61 -23.79
#